data_AF-A0A841E1H3-F1
#
_entry.id   AF-A0A841E1H3-F1
#
_cell.length_a   1.000
_cell.length_b   1.000
_cell.length_c   1.000
_cell.angle_alpha   90.00
_cell.angle_beta   90.00
_cell.angle_gamma   90.00
#
_symmetry.space_group_name_H-M   'P 1'
#
loop_
_entity.id
_entity.type
_entity.pdbx_description
1 polymer ?
#
loop_
_entity_poly.entity_id
_entity_poly.type
_entity_poly.pdbx_seq_one_letter_code
_entity_poly.pdbx_strand_id
1 'polypeptide(L)' 'MDEPNVNVRPHQDKSGWFVVEIEGQWLAASLNPRGDNLYLTLAPPSEQD' A
#
# COMPACT_ATOMS: atom_id res chain seq x y z
N MET A 1 8.29 -8.46 -14.43
CA MET A 1 8.28 -7.63 -13.21
C MET A 1 7.57 -8.46 -12.15
N ASP A 2 8.20 -8.63 -11.00
CA ASP A 2 7.58 -9.34 -9.88
C ASP A 2 6.44 -8.49 -9.32
N GLU A 3 5.33 -9.13 -8.98
CA GLU A 3 4.18 -8.46 -8.35
C GLU A 3 4.60 -7.84 -7.00
N PRO A 4 4.06 -6.66 -6.62
CA PRO A 4 4.37 -6.06 -5.33
C PRO A 4 3.85 -6.95 -4.20
N ASN A 5 4.71 -7.25 -3.23
CA ASN A 5 4.27 -7.91 -2.01
C ASN A 5 3.71 -6.85 -1.04
N VAL A 6 2.49 -7.07 -0.54
CA VAL A 6 1.76 -6.12 0.32
C VAL A 6 1.43 -6.80 1.63
N ASN A 7 1.94 -6.24 2.72
CA ASN A 7 1.68 -6.71 4.08
C ASN A 7 0.80 -5.71 4.81
N VAL A 8 -0.24 -6.20 5.49
CA VAL A 8 -1.10 -5.37 6.34
C VAL A 8 -0.94 -5.83 7.78
N ARG A 9 -0.55 -4.92 8.67
CA ARG A 9 -0.37 -5.21 10.09
C ARG A 9 -1.03 -4.15 10.98
N PRO A 10 -1.44 -4.49 12.21
CA PRO A 10 -1.95 -3.49 13.16
C PRO A 10 -0.92 -2.40 13.47
N HIS A 11 -1.39 -1.17 13.66
CA HIS A 11 -0.56 -0.07 14.14
C HIS A 11 -0.27 -0.25 15.63
N GLN A 12 0.99 -0.11 16.04
CA GLN A 12 1.41 -0.43 17.41
C GLN A 12 0.84 0.55 18.46
N ASP A 13 0.81 1.85 18.13
CA ASP A 13 0.39 2.89 19.10
C ASP A 13 -1.07 3.36 18.94
N LYS A 14 -1.79 2.89 17.92
CA LYS A 14 -3.13 3.39 17.57
C LYS A 14 -4.10 2.24 17.37
N SER A 15 -4.91 2.00 18.39
CA SER A 15 -5.94 0.96 18.34
C SER A 15 -6.89 1.17 17.16
N GLY A 16 -7.16 0.09 16.41
CA GLY A 16 -8.03 0.10 15.23
C GLY A 16 -7.38 0.63 13.95
N TRP A 17 -6.13 1.11 14.00
CA TRP A 17 -5.38 1.53 12.82
C TRP A 17 -4.52 0.39 12.29
N PHE A 18 -4.26 0.41 10.97
CA PHE A 18 -3.42 -0.55 10.29
C PHE A 18 -2.33 0.17 9.50
N VAL A 19 -1.19 -0.49 9.37
CA VAL A 19 -0.07 -0.08 8.52
C VAL A 19 -0.05 -1.02 7.31
N VAL A 20 0.01 -0.43 6.13
CA VAL A 20 0.19 -1.17 4.87
C VAL A 20 1.64 -0.99 4.44
N GLU A 21 2.41 -2.07 4.43
CA GLU A 21 3.80 -2.10 4.03
C GLU A 21 3.89 -2.71 2.63
N ILE A 22 4.56 -1.99 1.73
CA ILE A 22 4.77 -2.42 0.35
C ILE A 22 6.25 -2.78 0.24
N GLU A 23 6.56 -4.03 -0.08
CA GLU A 23 7.93 -4.46 -0.28
C GLU A 23 8.40 -4.12 -1.70
N GLY A 24 9.68 -3.75 -1.83
CA GLY A 24 10.27 -3.32 -3.08
C GLY A 24 10.12 -1.82 -3.32
N GLN A 25 10.27 -1.39 -4.58
CA GLN A 25 10.30 0.02 -4.97
C GLN A 25 8.95 0.54 -5.47
N TRP A 26 7.86 -0.19 -5.24
CA TRP A 26 6.52 0.21 -5.64
C TRP A 26 6.00 1.32 -4.73
N LEU A 27 5.35 2.31 -5.34
CA LEU A 27 4.80 3.46 -4.63
C LEU A 27 3.28 3.38 -4.55
N ALA A 28 2.73 3.74 -3.39
CA ALA A 28 1.30 3.97 -3.24
C ALA A 28 0.90 5.22 -4.04
N ALA A 29 0.22 5.02 -5.16
CA ALA A 29 -0.17 6.10 -6.06
C ALA A 29 -1.51 6.73 -5.66
N SER A 30 -2.47 5.91 -5.20
CA SER A 30 -3.75 6.42 -4.71
C SER A 30 -4.41 5.46 -3.72
N LEU A 31 -5.29 6.03 -2.89
CA LEU A 31 -6.06 5.32 -1.88
C LEU A 31 -7.53 5.72 -2.03
N ASN A 32 -8.40 4.77 -2.37
CA ASN A 32 -9.79 5.04 -2.71
C ASN A 32 -10.74 4.16 -1.88
N PRO A 33 -11.58 4.73 -1.01
CA PRO A 33 -12.63 3.97 -0.35
C PRO A 33 -13.74 3.62 -1.35
N ARG A 34 -14.27 2.40 -1.29
CA ARG A 34 -15.44 1.98 -2.06
C ARG A 34 -16.24 0.94 -1.26
N GLY A 35 -17.39 1.36 -0.76
CA GLY A 35 -18.18 0.57 0.19
C GLY A 35 -17.38 0.33 1.47
N ASP A 36 -17.35 -0.92 1.93
CA ASP A 36 -16.59 -1.34 3.12
C ASP A 36 -15.11 -1.61 2.84
N ASN A 37 -14.65 -1.42 1.60
CA ASN A 37 -13.30 -1.76 1.15
C ASN A 37 -12.46 -0.52 0.90
N LEU A 38 -11.15 -0.65 1.13
CA LEU A 38 -10.14 0.34 0.78
C LEU A 38 -9.29 -0.18 -0.38
N TYR A 39 -9.32 0.49 -1.52
CA TYR A 39 -8.56 0.13 -2.70
C TYR A 39 -7.25 0.93 -2.74
N LEU A 40 -6.13 0.21 -2.79
CA LEU A 40 -4.79 0.77 -2.96
C LEU A 40 -4.31 0.52 -4.39
N THR A 41 -3.96 1.58 -5.11
CA THR A 41 -3.31 1.46 -6.42
C THR A 41 -1.80 1.64 -6.25
N LEU A 42 -1.04 0.67 -6.74
CA LEU A 42 0.41 0.69 -6.73
C LEU A 42 0.93 1.04 -8.12
N ALA A 43 1.91 1.94 -8.18
CA ALA A 43 2.66 2.22 -9.38
C ALA A 43 4.07 1.64 -9.23
N PRO A 44 4.64 1.05 -10.30
CA PRO A 44 6.06 0.72 -10.30
C PRO A 44 6.85 2.02 -10.10
N PRO A 45 8.08 1.95 -9.56
CA PRO A 45 8.95 3.12 -9.54
C PRO A 45 9.04 3.65 -10.97
N SER A 46 8.73 4.92 -11.17
CA SER A 46 9.05 5.56 -12.45
C SER A 46 10.55 5.35 -12.69
N GLU A 47 10.94 4.91 -13.88
CA GLU A 47 12.34 5.04 -14.31
C GLU A 47 12.69 6.52 -14.11
N GLN A 48 13.49 6.81 -13.08
CA GLN A 48 13.97 8.16 -12.83
C GLN A 48 14.99 8.43 -13.93
N ASP A 49 14.54 9.14 -14.98
CA ASP A 49 15.44 9.87 -15.89
C ASP A 49 16.25 10.93 -15.11
#